data_AF-A0A815U8S4-F1
#
_entry.id   AF-A0A815U8S4-F1
#
_cell.length_a   1.000
_cell.length_b   1.000
_cell.length_c   1.000
_cell.angle_alpha   90.00
_cell.angle_beta   90.00
_cell.angle_gamma   90.00
#
_symmetry.space_group_name_H-M   'P 1'
#
loop_
_entity.id
_entity.type
_entity.pdbx_description
1 polymer ?
#
loop_
_entity_poly.entity_id
_entity_poly.type
_entity_poly.pdbx_seq_one_letter_code
_entity_poly.pdbx_strand_id
1 'polypeptide(L)'
;MNQFKRKLSSDDLLEKKTTKKLRNEFDQFMTCFEDLSNELLFEIFDYLDGYGLYEAFSNLSSRFEQLLYSSSVLFKILCYLIKLDEVFNIFKQF
;
A
#
# COMPACT_ATOMS: atom_id res chain seq x y z
N MET A 1 38.01 -16.53 42.27
CA MET A 1 36.68 -16.43 41.61
C MET A 1 36.45 -14.97 41.23
N ASN A 2 36.91 -14.55 40.04
CA ASN A 2 36.73 -13.16 39.59
C ASN A 2 35.97 -13.17 38.26
N GLN A 3 34.77 -12.60 38.31
CA GLN A 3 33.89 -12.45 37.17
C GLN A 3 34.46 -11.41 36.21
N PHE A 4 34.86 -11.83 35.01
CA PHE A 4 35.15 -10.93 33.91
C PHE A 4 33.84 -10.29 33.43
N LYS A 5 33.48 -9.15 34.05
CA LYS A 5 32.56 -8.20 33.42
C LYS A 5 33.29 -7.65 32.19
N ARG A 6 32.94 -8.16 31.01
CA ARG A 6 33.35 -7.58 29.72
C ARG A 6 32.92 -6.11 29.72
N LYS A 7 33.88 -5.20 29.82
CA LYS A 7 33.66 -3.78 29.50
C LYS A 7 33.35 -3.74 28.01
N LEU A 8 32.09 -3.45 27.68
CA LEU A 8 31.65 -3.21 26.30
C LEU A 8 32.54 -2.09 25.74
N SER A 9 33.18 -2.33 24.59
CA SER A 9 34.09 -1.36 23.99
C SER A 9 33.31 -0.09 23.63
N SER A 10 33.95 1.08 23.77
CA SER A 10 33.39 2.37 23.33
C SER A 10 32.99 2.35 21.86
N ASP A 11 33.69 1.54 21.07
CA ASP A 11 33.50 1.42 19.62
C ASP A 11 32.22 0.63 19.29
N ASP A 12 31.91 -0.42 20.07
CA ASP A 12 30.66 -1.20 19.93
C ASP A 12 29.41 -0.35 20.26
N LEU A 13 29.55 0.64 21.16
CA LEU A 13 28.50 1.59 21.54
C LEU A 13 28.32 2.69 20.49
N LEU A 14 29.41 3.12 19.86
CA LEU A 14 29.39 4.08 18.76
C LEU A 14 28.71 3.48 17.54
N GLU A 15 29.02 2.22 17.22
CA GLU A 15 28.43 1.47 16.10
C GLU A 15 26.93 1.20 16.32
N LYS A 16 26.51 0.84 17.54
CA LYS A 16 25.08 0.70 17.88
C LYS A 16 24.29 2.02 17.87
N LYS A 17 24.92 3.14 18.27
CA LYS A 17 24.28 4.47 18.22
C LYS A 17 24.18 5.01 16.79
N THR A 18 25.21 4.81 15.97
CA THR A 18 25.22 5.23 14.57
C THR A 18 24.26 4.40 13.71
N THR A 19 24.20 3.08 13.89
CA THR A 19 23.23 2.21 13.19
C THR A 19 21.78 2.48 13.59
N LYS A 20 21.51 2.82 14.86
CA LYS A 20 20.17 3.24 15.32
C LYS A 20 19.77 4.61 14.78
N LYS A 21 20.72 5.55 14.68
CA LYS A 21 20.47 6.88 14.10
C LYS A 21 20.23 6.81 12.59
N LEU A 22 21.02 6.01 11.87
CA LEU A 22 20.84 5.78 10.44
C LEU A 22 19.50 5.08 10.12
N ARG A 23 19.03 4.16 10.96
CA ARG A 23 17.67 3.60 10.83
C ARG A 23 16.59 4.66 10.99
N ASN A 24 16.69 5.50 12.02
CA ASN A 24 15.72 6.57 12.24
C ASN A 24 15.70 7.60 11.09
N GLU A 25 16.85 7.86 10.45
CA GLU A 25 16.94 8.72 9.27
C GLU A 25 16.41 8.03 8.00
N PHE A 26 16.59 6.71 7.86
CA PHE A 26 16.04 5.93 6.73
C PHE A 26 14.52 5.73 6.82
N ASP A 27 13.99 5.49 8.01
CA ASP A 27 12.53 5.40 8.25
C ASP A 27 11.83 6.73 7.90
N GLN A 28 12.56 7.86 7.97
CA GLN A 28 12.06 9.18 7.60
C GLN A 28 11.89 9.38 6.08
N PHE A 29 12.46 8.51 5.24
CA PHE A 29 12.37 8.57 3.78
C PHE A 29 11.50 7.46 3.16
N MET A 30 10.83 6.66 3.98
CA MET A 30 9.80 5.74 3.48
C MET A 30 8.54 6.55 3.17
N THR A 31 8.40 6.98 1.92
CA THR A 31 7.12 7.51 1.42
C THR A 31 6.16 6.34 1.27
N CYS A 32 5.10 6.30 2.08
CA CYS A 32 4.07 5.28 1.92
C CYS A 32 3.23 5.62 0.69
N PHE A 33 2.80 4.59 -0.05
CA PHE A 33 1.86 4.79 -1.17
C PHE A 33 0.57 5.50 -0.70
N GLU A 34 0.18 5.26 0.55
CA GLU A 34 -0.92 5.92 1.24
C GLU A 34 -0.72 7.43 1.45
N ASP A 35 0.49 7.97 1.29
CA ASP A 35 0.79 9.39 1.45
C ASP A 35 0.61 10.18 0.14
N LEU A 36 0.38 9.50 -0.99
CA LEU A 36 0.13 10.15 -2.28
C LEU A 36 -1.09 11.08 -2.21
N SER A 37 -1.09 12.17 -2.97
CA SER A 37 -2.27 13.04 -3.08
C SER A 37 -3.42 12.31 -3.79
N ASN A 38 -4.65 12.75 -3.55
CA ASN A 38 -5.80 12.18 -4.27
C ASN A 38 -5.67 12.39 -5.79
N GLU A 39 -5.08 13.51 -6.26
CA GLU A 39 -4.88 13.71 -7.70
C GLU A 39 -3.97 12.63 -8.30
N LEU A 40 -2.84 12.32 -7.66
CA LEU A 40 -1.93 11.27 -8.13
C LEU A 40 -2.58 9.88 -8.07
N LEU A 41 -3.39 9.62 -7.05
CA LEU A 41 -4.14 8.36 -6.96
C LEU A 41 -5.18 8.23 -8.08
N PHE A 42 -5.91 9.31 -8.40
CA PHE A 42 -6.84 9.30 -9.53
C PHE A 42 -6.13 9.14 -10.87
N GLU A 43 -4.96 9.75 -11.04
CA GLU A 43 -4.13 9.56 -12.24
C GLU A 43 -3.73 8.08 -12.38
N ILE A 44 -3.33 7.42 -11.29
CA ILE A 44 -3.07 5.97 -11.30
C ILE A 44 -4.34 5.18 -11.66
N PHE A 45 -5.49 5.55 -11.11
CA PHE A 45 -6.76 4.87 -11.37
C PHE A 45 -7.21 4.95 -12.83
N ASP A 46 -6.84 5.99 -13.55
CA ASP A 46 -7.15 6.12 -14.98
C ASP A 46 -6.50 5.00 -15.82
N TYR A 47 -5.34 4.50 -15.41
CA TYR A 47 -4.63 3.40 -16.09
C TYR A 47 -5.16 2.00 -15.77
N LEU A 48 -6.01 1.85 -14.74
CA LEU A 48 -6.52 0.55 -14.28
C LEU A 48 -7.97 0.35 -14.73
N ASP A 49 -8.34 -0.87 -15.10
CA ASP A 49 -9.75 -1.21 -15.34
C ASP A 49 -10.52 -1.40 -14.02
N GLY A 50 -11.85 -1.59 -14.13
CA GLY A 50 -12.70 -1.75 -12.96
C GLY A 50 -12.31 -2.95 -12.08
N TYR A 51 -11.77 -4.01 -12.68
CA TYR A 51 -11.27 -5.16 -11.93
C TYR A 51 -10.02 -4.81 -11.13
N GLY A 52 -9.00 -4.27 -11.79
CA GLY A 52 -7.73 -3.92 -11.16
C GLY A 52 -7.92 -2.89 -10.05
N LEU A 53 -8.85 -1.95 -10.23
CA LEU A 53 -9.24 -1.01 -9.18
C LEU A 53 -9.83 -1.70 -7.95
N TYR A 54 -10.82 -2.56 -8.16
CA TYR A 54 -11.47 -3.26 -7.08
C TYR A 54 -10.52 -4.22 -6.37
N GLU A 55 -9.76 -5.04 -7.11
CA GLU A 55 -8.82 -6.01 -6.56
C GLU A 55 -7.69 -5.35 -5.77
N ALA A 56 -7.08 -4.29 -6.31
CA ALA A 56 -5.90 -3.68 -5.69
C ALA A 56 -6.24 -2.75 -4.51
N PHE A 57 -7.40 -2.07 -4.52
CA PHE A 57 -7.67 -0.96 -3.58
C PHE A 57 -8.86 -1.19 -2.63
N SER A 58 -9.71 -2.20 -2.83
CA SER A 58 -10.91 -2.41 -1.99
C SER A 58 -10.60 -2.76 -0.53
N ASN A 59 -9.44 -3.36 -0.27
CA ASN A 59 -9.06 -3.86 1.06
C ASN A 59 -7.91 -3.08 1.72
N LEU A 60 -7.58 -1.88 1.24
CA LEU A 60 -6.48 -1.09 1.78
C LEU A 60 -6.90 -0.33 3.05
N SER A 61 -7.34 0.91 2.90
CA SER A 61 -7.77 1.77 4.01
C SER A 61 -9.11 2.42 3.68
N SER A 62 -9.79 2.93 4.70
CA SER A 62 -11.06 3.65 4.53
C SER A 62 -10.94 4.85 3.58
N ARG A 63 -9.76 5.46 3.49
CA ARG A 63 -9.46 6.49 2.49
C ARG A 63 -9.59 5.94 1.07
N PHE A 64 -9.00 4.78 0.78
CA PHE A 64 -9.09 4.16 -0.54
C PHE A 64 -10.52 3.73 -0.86
N GLU A 65 -11.23 3.16 0.12
CA GLU A 65 -12.65 2.83 -0.05
C GLU A 65 -13.46 4.08 -0.46
N GLN A 66 -13.26 5.23 0.21
CA GLN A 66 -13.90 6.49 -0.17
C GLN A 66 -13.53 6.96 -1.58
N LEU A 67 -12.27 6.79 -1.99
CA LEU A 67 -11.84 7.14 -3.35
C LEU A 67 -12.48 6.24 -4.41
N LEU A 68 -12.68 4.95 -4.11
CA LEU A 68 -13.40 4.02 -4.99
C LEU A 68 -14.87 4.39 -5.16
N TYR A 69 -15.49 5.01 -4.15
CA TYR A 69 -16.87 5.52 -4.22
C TYR A 69 -17.00 6.88 -4.93
N SER A 70 -15.91 7.47 -5.41
CA SER A 70 -16.02 8.62 -6.32
C SER A 70 -16.77 8.23 -7.59
N SER A 71 -17.57 9.15 -8.14
CA SER A 71 -18.54 8.83 -9.20
C SER A 71 -17.90 8.20 -10.45
N SER A 72 -16.74 8.68 -10.89
CA SER A 72 -16.03 8.17 -12.06
C SER A 72 -15.42 6.78 -11.84
N VAL A 73 -14.78 6.58 -10.69
CA VAL A 73 -14.12 5.31 -10.34
C VAL A 73 -15.14 4.23 -10.06
N LEU A 74 -16.19 4.56 -9.30
CA LEU A 74 -17.31 3.67 -9.03
C LEU A 74 -17.98 3.22 -10.33
N PHE A 75 -18.21 4.14 -11.26
CA PHE A 75 -18.77 3.80 -12.56
C PHE A 75 -17.89 2.81 -13.33
N LYS A 76 -16.57 2.99 -13.30
CA LYS A 76 -15.61 2.06 -13.95
C LYS A 76 -15.69 0.66 -13.35
N ILE A 77 -15.79 0.56 -12.02
CA ILE A 77 -15.98 -0.72 -11.31
C ILE A 77 -17.33 -1.36 -11.67
N LEU A 78 -18.41 -0.59 -11.62
CA LEU A 78 -19.76 -1.10 -11.94
C LEU A 78 -19.86 -1.58 -13.39
N CYS A 79 -19.29 -0.86 -14.36
CA CYS A 79 -19.24 -1.30 -15.74
C CYS A 79 -18.50 -2.63 -15.90
N TYR A 80 -17.45 -2.86 -15.11
CA TYR A 80 -16.77 -4.16 -15.10
C TYR A 80 -17.65 -5.28 -14.52
N LEU A 81 -18.31 -5.03 -13.38
CA LEU A 81 -19.19 -6.03 -12.74
C LEU A 81 -20.38 -6.42 -13.63
N ILE A 82 -20.98 -5.46 -14.34
CA ILE A 82 -22.06 -5.72 -15.30
C ILE A 82 -21.56 -6.62 -16.44
N LYS A 83 -20.38 -6.33 -17.01
CA LYS A 83 -19.77 -7.17 -18.05
C LYS A 83 -19.53 -8.59 -17.54
N LEU A 84 -19.08 -8.76 -16.30
CA LEU A 84 -18.92 -10.08 -15.71
C LEU A 84 -20.25 -10.82 -15.60
N ASP A 85 -21.31 -10.16 -15.16
CA ASP A 85 -22.63 -10.79 -15.04
C ASP A 85 -23.16 -11.24 -16.40
N GLU A 86 -23.03 -10.41 -17.45
CA GLU A 86 -23.36 -10.77 -18.83
C GLU A 86 -22.59 -12.02 -19.29
N VAL A 87 -21.26 -12.04 -19.09
CA VAL A 87 -20.41 -13.18 -19.45
C VAL A 87 -20.82 -14.43 -18.67
N PHE A 88 -21.05 -14.31 -17.36
CA PHE A 88 -21.44 -15.43 -16.52
C PHE A 88 -22.81 -16.00 -16.91
N ASN A 89 -23.74 -15.13 -17.32
CA ASN A 89 -25.06 -15.53 -17.81
C ASN A 89 -25.00 -16.26 -19.16
N ILE A 90 -24.04 -15.91 -20.04
CA ILE A 90 -23.77 -16.68 -21.27
C ILE A 90 -23.28 -18.08 -20.91
N PHE A 91 -22.32 -18.21 -19.99
CA PHE A 91 -21.77 -19.50 -19.60
C PHE A 91 -22.78 -20.40 -18.88
N LYS A 92 -23.77 -19.86 -18.18
CA LYS A 92 -24.88 -20.64 -17.59
C LYS A 92 -25.79 -21.32 -18.62
N GLN A 93 -25.77 -20.91 -19.88
CA GLN A 93 -26.60 -21.50 -20.94
C GLN A 93 -25.95 -22.72 -21.62
N PHE A 94 -24.69 -23.04 -21.28
CA PHE A 94 -23.95 -24.19 -21.76
C PHE A 94 -23.77 -25.23 -20.65
#